data_AF-A0A1M4XIJ4-F1
#
_entry.id   AF-A0A1M4XIJ4-F1
#
_cell.length_a   1.000
_cell.length_b   1.000
_cell.length_c   1.000
_cell.angle_alpha   90.00
_cell.angle_beta   90.00
_cell.angle_gamma   90.00
#
_symmetry.space_group_name_H-M   'P 1'
#
loop_
_entity.id
_entity.type
_entity.pdbx_description
1 polymer ?
#
loop_
_entity_poly.entity_id
_entity_poly.type
_entity_poly.pdbx_seq_one_letter_code
_entity_poly.pdbx_strand_id
1 'polypeptide(L)'
;MKGTMDKLRYFNEEFPREALEQAIENQEETTKILLNELDEMIEYPESTVEDDDYFLYFYVFYLLAQFREKEGFPRILKLISMPPDRVDAMFGDLITEDLNSIIYSTFDGRLEQLETVIENPKVDLFVRGAVLDAYGKLYTDGRVSKEAFIQYLRKLLATEPDNSENDIAILIQGIIIDRKLFELIDDVQALYDVGRIDENFFGLYDSFIDYMYDYSNDQEQVYFIDNIVDEIYQWAMFEKTKEEEIKNEKHFQKAREKLEQENQNVPKDKKIGRNEPCPCGSGKKYKKCCLKKENIYKEKQQEPIAVQERWLKKYPIIEGDGKEENVRLSDKFDQEAIQIDRLVYLALHRRTRPMEEPINYSKEEIAKASYLIDAFEHFKAKSEKETIQSFEEYDQSYKIHYRSKDWVEELHKKLASEEVISIFGDRTEEVEAFISQFVD
;
A
#
# COMPACT_ATOMS: atom_id res chain seq x y z
N MET A 1 6.39 -38.57 22.96
CA MET A 1 6.76 -37.76 21.80
C MET A 1 6.79 -38.49 20.46
N LYS A 2 7.38 -39.69 20.32
CA LYS A 2 7.48 -40.36 18.99
C LYS A 2 6.13 -40.45 18.23
N GLY A 3 5.09 -40.98 18.86
CA GLY A 3 3.76 -41.07 18.23
C GLY A 3 3.06 -39.72 17.98
N THR A 4 3.46 -38.66 18.68
CA THR A 4 2.97 -37.28 18.43
C THR A 4 3.62 -36.71 17.18
N MET A 5 4.94 -36.86 17.05
CA MET A 5 5.69 -36.40 15.89
C MET A 5 5.32 -37.18 14.63
N ASP A 6 5.06 -38.49 14.74
CA ASP A 6 4.60 -39.31 13.61
C ASP A 6 3.28 -38.78 13.01
N LYS A 7 2.39 -38.20 13.83
CA LYS A 7 1.13 -37.58 13.37
C LYS A 7 1.31 -36.22 12.70
N LEU A 8 2.41 -35.52 12.98
CA LEU A 8 2.74 -34.23 12.37
C LEU A 8 3.69 -34.40 11.18
N ARG A 9 4.26 -35.60 10.99
CA ARG A 9 5.31 -35.84 10.02
C ARG A 9 4.80 -35.84 8.58
N TYR A 10 3.58 -36.30 8.37
CA TYR A 10 2.95 -36.38 7.06
C TYR A 10 1.64 -35.60 7.06
N PHE A 11 1.32 -35.03 5.90
CA PHE A 11 0.11 -34.24 5.70
C PHE A 11 -1.15 -35.10 5.92
N ASN A 12 -2.15 -34.48 6.52
CA ASN A 12 -3.49 -35.04 6.67
C ASN A 12 -4.49 -33.88 6.61
N GLU A 13 -5.58 -34.08 5.87
CA GLU A 13 -6.66 -33.11 5.78
C GLU A 13 -7.38 -32.91 7.14
N GLU A 14 -7.39 -33.94 8.00
CA GLU A 14 -7.86 -33.82 9.38
C GLU A 14 -6.86 -33.00 10.21
N PHE A 15 -7.33 -31.87 10.75
CA PHE A 15 -6.50 -30.96 11.52
C PHE A 15 -5.93 -31.64 12.80
N PRO A 16 -4.59 -31.72 12.98
CA PRO A 16 -3.96 -32.52 14.03
C PRO A 16 -3.91 -31.82 15.41
N ARG A 17 -5.06 -31.30 15.87
CA ARG A 17 -5.19 -30.50 17.11
C ARG A 17 -4.54 -31.14 18.33
N GLU A 18 -4.90 -32.39 18.63
CA GLU A 18 -4.37 -33.10 19.81
C GLU A 18 -2.84 -33.28 19.75
N ALA A 19 -2.29 -33.50 18.54
CA ALA A 19 -0.85 -33.68 18.38
C ALA A 19 -0.11 -32.36 18.60
N LEU A 20 -0.66 -31.24 18.13
CA LEU A 20 -0.12 -29.91 18.37
C LEU A 20 -0.20 -29.54 19.85
N GLU A 21 -1.34 -29.76 20.50
CA GLU A 21 -1.52 -29.50 21.94
C GLU A 21 -0.53 -30.32 22.78
N GLN A 22 -0.35 -31.61 22.46
CA GLN A 22 0.68 -32.44 23.11
C GLN A 22 2.10 -31.94 22.85
N ALA A 23 2.41 -31.48 21.64
CA ALA A 23 3.72 -30.93 21.31
C ALA A 23 4.02 -29.65 22.10
N ILE A 24 3.02 -28.79 22.30
CA ILE A 24 3.09 -27.58 23.12
C ILE A 24 3.29 -27.94 24.61
N GLU A 25 2.52 -28.88 25.14
CA GLU A 25 2.65 -29.33 26.53
C GLU A 25 4.04 -29.91 26.85
N ASN A 26 4.71 -30.49 25.85
CA ASN A 26 6.04 -31.10 25.97
C ASN A 26 7.15 -30.23 25.35
N GLN A 27 7.02 -28.90 25.45
CA GLN A 27 7.86 -27.89 24.78
C GLN A 27 9.38 -28.21 24.76
N GLU A 28 9.99 -28.57 25.89
CA GLU A 28 11.44 -28.81 25.95
C GLU A 28 11.89 -30.00 25.08
N GLU A 29 11.14 -31.11 25.10
CA GLU A 29 11.45 -32.29 24.29
C GLU A 29 11.11 -32.01 22.82
N THR A 30 9.96 -31.39 22.56
CA THR A 30 9.54 -30.97 21.22
C THR A 30 10.60 -30.09 20.58
N THR A 31 11.07 -29.04 21.27
CA THR A 31 12.06 -28.09 20.74
C THR A 31 13.33 -28.78 20.26
N LYS A 32 13.85 -29.75 21.01
CA LYS A 32 15.04 -30.52 20.61
C LYS A 32 14.80 -31.31 19.32
N ILE A 33 13.61 -31.89 19.17
CA ILE A 33 13.24 -32.62 17.95
C ILE A 33 13.13 -31.65 16.76
N LEU A 34 12.45 -30.51 16.94
CA LEU A 34 12.25 -29.52 15.88
C LEU A 34 13.56 -28.90 15.40
N LEU A 35 14.49 -28.58 16.31
CA LEU A 35 15.81 -28.05 15.94
C LEU A 35 16.65 -29.08 15.17
N ASN A 36 16.59 -30.36 15.56
CA ASN A 36 17.23 -31.43 14.81
C ASN A 36 16.61 -31.59 13.43
N GLU A 37 15.29 -31.47 13.30
CA GLU A 37 14.60 -31.52 12.02
C GLU A 37 15.09 -30.38 11.10
N LEU A 38 15.19 -29.15 11.60
CA LEU A 38 15.76 -28.04 10.83
C LEU A 38 17.20 -28.33 10.38
N ASP A 39 18.03 -28.92 11.25
CA ASP A 39 19.41 -29.30 10.90
C ASP A 39 19.44 -30.39 9.82
N GLU A 40 18.54 -31.38 9.88
CA GLU A 40 18.38 -32.40 8.83
C GLU A 40 17.92 -31.79 7.50
N MET A 41 16.94 -30.89 7.51
CA MET A 41 16.46 -30.20 6.30
C MET A 41 17.58 -29.37 5.63
N ILE A 42 18.47 -28.78 6.45
CA ILE A 42 19.61 -28.01 5.96
C ILE A 42 20.68 -28.91 5.33
N GLU A 43 20.92 -30.09 5.91
CA GLU A 43 21.93 -31.05 5.44
C GLU A 43 21.44 -31.83 4.21
N TYR A 44 20.16 -32.20 4.18
CA TYR A 44 19.52 -33.02 3.14
C TYR A 44 18.27 -32.32 2.56
N PRO A 45 18.42 -31.17 1.89
CA PRO A 45 17.28 -30.40 1.40
C PRO A 45 16.47 -31.07 0.27
N GLU A 46 16.99 -32.13 -0.35
CA GLU A 46 16.26 -32.87 -1.39
C GLU A 46 15.25 -33.83 -0.76
N SER A 47 15.54 -34.41 0.41
CA SER A 47 14.64 -35.37 1.05
C SER A 47 13.34 -34.75 1.56
N THR A 48 13.30 -33.42 1.73
CA THR A 48 12.08 -32.69 2.09
C THR A 48 11.13 -32.46 0.91
N VAL A 49 11.63 -32.58 -0.31
CA VAL A 49 10.87 -32.31 -1.56
C VAL A 49 10.58 -33.61 -2.33
N GLU A 50 11.28 -34.71 -2.03
CA GLU A 50 11.06 -36.01 -2.68
C GLU A 50 9.82 -36.76 -2.18
N ASP A 51 9.36 -36.47 -0.96
CA ASP A 51 8.17 -37.08 -0.36
C ASP A 51 7.05 -36.03 -0.32
N ASP A 52 6.16 -36.08 -1.31
CA ASP A 52 5.04 -35.13 -1.48
C ASP A 52 4.12 -35.07 -0.25
N ASP A 53 4.11 -36.13 0.57
CA ASP A 53 3.28 -36.20 1.77
C ASP A 53 4.02 -35.69 3.03
N TYR A 54 5.33 -35.46 3.00
CA TYR A 54 6.08 -34.97 4.16
C TYR A 54 5.68 -33.53 4.49
N PHE A 55 5.30 -33.27 5.74
CA PHE A 55 4.69 -32.00 6.14
C PHE A 55 5.19 -31.44 7.48
N LEU A 56 6.16 -32.10 8.11
CA LEU A 56 6.64 -31.68 9.42
C LEU A 56 7.21 -30.26 9.44
N TYR A 57 7.87 -29.86 8.34
CA TYR A 57 8.50 -28.55 8.19
C TYR A 57 7.53 -27.41 8.49
N PHE A 58 6.26 -27.57 8.09
CA PHE A 58 5.23 -26.57 8.27
C PHE A 58 5.03 -26.33 9.78
N TYR A 59 4.74 -27.38 10.55
CA TYR A 59 4.56 -27.27 12.00
C TYR A 59 5.82 -26.84 12.75
N VAL A 60 7.02 -27.23 12.27
CA VAL A 60 8.30 -26.84 12.89
C VAL A 60 8.41 -25.32 13.01
N PHE A 61 8.08 -24.59 11.95
CA PHE A 61 8.25 -23.14 11.92
C PHE A 61 7.30 -22.45 12.91
N TYR A 62 6.02 -22.81 12.89
CA TYR A 62 5.03 -22.22 13.80
C TYR A 62 5.25 -22.62 15.27
N LEU A 63 5.64 -23.86 15.56
CA LEU A 63 5.92 -24.28 16.94
C LEU A 63 7.14 -23.56 17.50
N LEU A 64 8.24 -23.48 16.73
CA LEU A 64 9.43 -22.72 17.15
C LEU A 64 9.11 -21.22 17.30
N ALA A 65 8.29 -20.66 16.40
CA ALA A 65 7.77 -19.32 16.54
C ALA A 65 7.03 -19.17 17.86
N GLN A 66 6.00 -19.99 18.14
CA GLN A 66 5.24 -19.97 19.39
C GLN A 66 6.10 -20.12 20.64
N PHE A 67 7.11 -20.98 20.59
CA PHE A 67 8.04 -21.17 21.70
C PHE A 67 9.04 -20.02 21.88
N ARG A 68 9.07 -19.06 20.94
CA ARG A 68 10.06 -17.98 20.85
C ARG A 68 11.48 -18.52 20.81
N GLU A 69 11.67 -19.65 20.12
CA GLU A 69 12.94 -20.38 20.13
C GLU A 69 13.98 -19.70 19.24
N LYS A 70 14.95 -19.04 19.89
CA LYS A 70 15.99 -18.24 19.24
C LYS A 70 17.01 -19.09 18.49
N GLU A 71 17.24 -20.34 18.92
CA GLU A 71 18.14 -21.23 18.19
C GLU A 71 17.58 -21.63 16.82
N GLY A 72 16.27 -21.52 16.62
CA GLY A 72 15.60 -21.75 15.34
C GLY A 72 15.89 -20.65 14.32
N PHE A 73 16.05 -19.40 14.76
CA PHE A 73 16.21 -18.23 13.88
C PHE A 73 17.33 -18.37 12.82
N PRO A 74 18.60 -18.61 13.17
CA PRO A 74 19.66 -18.74 12.16
C PRO A 74 19.44 -19.94 11.21
N ARG A 75 18.73 -20.99 11.65
CA ARG A 75 18.42 -22.17 10.84
C ARG A 75 17.31 -21.87 9.83
N ILE A 76 16.25 -21.20 10.28
CA ILE A 76 15.16 -20.71 9.44
C ILE A 76 15.73 -19.79 8.35
N LEU A 77 16.56 -18.80 8.73
CA LEU A 77 17.19 -17.90 7.75
C LEU A 77 18.04 -18.65 6.72
N LYS A 78 18.75 -19.72 7.12
CA LYS A 78 19.54 -20.54 6.20
C LYS A 78 18.67 -21.32 5.22
N LEU A 79 17.53 -21.85 5.67
CA LEU A 79 16.57 -22.57 4.81
C LEU A 79 15.91 -21.65 3.79
N ILE A 80 15.37 -20.52 4.22
CA ILE A 80 14.69 -19.57 3.31
C ILE A 80 15.66 -18.85 2.37
N SER A 81 16.98 -18.92 2.64
CA SER A 81 18.03 -18.39 1.75
C SER A 81 18.55 -19.40 0.72
N MET A 82 17.93 -20.57 0.61
CA MET A 82 18.22 -21.55 -0.46
C MET A 82 17.78 -21.03 -1.84
N PRO A 83 18.14 -21.70 -2.95
CA PRO A 83 17.69 -21.31 -4.30
C PRO A 83 16.15 -21.15 -4.37
N PRO A 84 15.62 -20.11 -5.06
CA PRO A 84 14.19 -19.80 -5.04
C PRO A 84 13.26 -20.95 -5.44
N ASP A 85 13.62 -21.73 -6.46
CA ASP A 85 12.88 -22.91 -6.91
C ASP A 85 12.70 -23.95 -5.82
N ARG A 86 13.70 -24.09 -4.95
CA ARG A 86 13.66 -24.99 -3.81
C ARG A 86 12.83 -24.41 -2.66
N VAL A 87 13.00 -23.13 -2.37
CA VAL A 87 12.24 -22.45 -1.31
C VAL A 87 10.75 -22.48 -1.63
N ASP A 88 10.38 -22.20 -2.87
CA ASP A 88 9.00 -22.29 -3.36
C ASP A 88 8.45 -23.71 -3.21
N ALA A 89 9.20 -24.72 -3.65
CA ALA A 89 8.79 -26.12 -3.52
C ALA A 89 8.65 -26.58 -2.05
N MET A 90 9.44 -26.02 -1.13
CA MET A 90 9.41 -26.39 0.29
C MET A 90 8.35 -25.65 1.09
N PHE A 91 8.11 -24.37 0.81
CA PHE A 91 7.34 -23.51 1.70
C PHE A 91 6.08 -22.93 1.05
N GLY A 92 6.05 -22.80 -0.28
CA GLY A 92 4.92 -22.26 -1.03
C GLY A 92 4.33 -21.00 -0.39
N ASP A 93 3.02 -21.01 -0.15
CA ASP A 93 2.26 -19.88 0.38
C ASP A 93 2.72 -19.42 1.78
N LEU A 94 3.42 -20.25 2.56
CA LEU A 94 3.98 -19.84 3.87
C LEU A 94 4.90 -18.63 3.76
N ILE A 95 5.59 -18.48 2.61
CA ILE A 95 6.48 -17.35 2.35
C ILE A 95 5.73 -16.01 2.42
N THR A 96 4.53 -15.96 1.85
CA THR A 96 3.74 -14.72 1.72
C THR A 96 2.72 -14.53 2.84
N GLU A 97 2.31 -15.61 3.51
CA GLU A 97 1.29 -15.56 4.58
C GLU A 97 1.93 -15.24 5.95
N ASP A 98 2.84 -16.10 6.44
CA ASP A 98 3.26 -16.07 7.86
C ASP A 98 4.78 -15.98 8.11
N LEU A 99 5.61 -16.05 7.07
CA LEU A 99 7.07 -16.10 7.23
C LEU A 99 7.61 -14.89 7.99
N ASN A 100 7.04 -13.69 7.78
CA ASN A 100 7.37 -12.47 8.50
C ASN A 100 7.17 -12.61 10.03
N SER A 101 6.04 -13.16 10.47
CA SER A 101 5.66 -13.40 11.86
C SER A 101 6.48 -14.52 12.49
N ILE A 102 6.84 -15.55 11.72
CA ILE A 102 7.77 -16.62 12.14
C ILE A 102 9.17 -16.05 12.42
N ILE A 103 9.71 -15.26 11.49
CA ILE A 103 11.02 -14.60 11.61
C ILE A 103 11.01 -13.65 12.82
N TYR A 104 9.97 -12.83 12.94
CA TYR A 104 9.82 -11.90 14.05
C TYR A 104 9.72 -12.63 15.41
N SER A 105 8.93 -13.71 15.48
CA SER A 105 8.72 -14.49 16.70
C SER A 105 9.98 -15.22 17.19
N THR A 106 10.82 -15.67 16.26
CA THR A 106 12.08 -16.39 16.58
C THR A 106 13.29 -15.47 16.71
N PHE A 107 13.15 -14.17 16.40
CA PHE A 107 14.26 -13.21 16.32
C PHE A 107 15.20 -13.26 17.54
N ASP A 108 16.48 -13.52 17.27
CA ASP A 108 17.48 -13.76 18.30
C ASP A 108 18.18 -12.48 18.81
N GLY A 109 17.96 -11.35 18.15
CA GLY A 109 18.59 -10.05 18.48
C GLY A 109 19.65 -9.58 17.49
N ARG A 110 20.03 -10.39 16.50
CA ARG A 110 21.11 -10.09 15.53
C ARG A 110 20.53 -9.58 14.20
N LEU A 111 20.41 -8.27 14.09
CA LEU A 111 19.89 -7.57 12.90
C LEU A 111 20.70 -7.87 11.64
N GLU A 112 22.01 -8.03 11.77
CA GLU A 112 22.94 -8.27 10.65
C GLU A 112 22.60 -9.55 9.86
N GLN A 113 21.94 -10.52 10.50
CA GLN A 113 21.48 -11.73 9.82
C GLN A 113 20.25 -11.46 8.95
N LEU A 114 19.33 -10.60 9.39
CA LEU A 114 18.20 -10.15 8.57
C LEU A 114 18.72 -9.37 7.35
N GLU A 115 19.64 -8.43 7.58
CA GLU A 115 20.27 -7.61 6.53
C GLU A 115 20.96 -8.49 5.48
N THR A 116 21.65 -9.55 5.91
CA THR A 116 22.31 -10.50 5.00
C THR A 116 21.33 -11.17 4.04
N VAL A 117 20.11 -11.48 4.49
CA VAL A 117 19.08 -12.10 3.64
C VAL A 117 18.47 -11.04 2.72
N ILE A 118 18.10 -9.88 3.27
CA ILE A 118 17.46 -8.78 2.52
C ILE A 118 18.37 -8.24 1.41
N GLU A 119 19.67 -8.10 1.67
CA GLU A 119 20.65 -7.54 0.71
C GLU A 119 21.14 -8.56 -0.33
N ASN A 120 20.71 -9.82 -0.26
CA ASN A 120 21.17 -10.85 -1.18
C ASN A 120 20.19 -11.00 -2.36
N PRO A 121 20.53 -10.53 -3.57
CA PRO A 121 19.63 -10.58 -4.73
C PRO A 121 19.43 -12.00 -5.29
N LYS A 122 20.08 -13.02 -4.72
CA LYS A 122 19.86 -14.43 -5.07
C LYS A 122 18.78 -15.10 -4.22
N VAL A 123 18.37 -14.45 -3.13
CA VAL A 123 17.24 -14.91 -2.31
C VAL A 123 15.95 -14.50 -3.01
N ASP A 124 14.92 -15.34 -2.90
CA ASP A 124 13.59 -15.07 -3.43
C ASP A 124 13.06 -13.69 -2.99
N LEU A 125 12.40 -12.98 -3.91
CA LEU A 125 11.92 -11.61 -3.68
C LEU A 125 10.93 -11.54 -2.51
N PHE A 126 10.00 -12.49 -2.41
CA PHE A 126 8.99 -12.51 -1.35
C PHE A 126 9.59 -12.89 -0.01
N VAL A 127 10.60 -13.79 0.01
CA VAL A 127 11.38 -14.04 1.23
C VAL A 127 12.08 -12.77 1.72
N ARG A 128 12.75 -12.04 0.81
CA ARG A 128 13.40 -10.76 1.17
C ARG A 128 12.38 -9.77 1.74
N GLY A 129 11.19 -9.72 1.15
CA GLY A 129 10.04 -8.96 1.64
C GLY A 129 9.62 -9.34 3.06
N ALA A 130 9.33 -10.62 3.29
CA ALA A 130 8.92 -11.12 4.60
C ALA A 130 9.96 -10.83 5.70
N VAL A 131 11.25 -10.97 5.39
CA VAL A 131 12.36 -10.63 6.31
C VAL A 131 12.40 -9.12 6.58
N LEU A 132 12.20 -8.30 5.55
CA LEU A 132 12.17 -6.84 5.68
C LEU A 132 10.92 -6.37 6.45
N ASP A 133 9.79 -7.06 6.33
CA ASP A 133 8.58 -6.82 7.12
C ASP A 133 8.81 -7.10 8.60
N ALA A 134 9.46 -8.23 8.91
CA ALA A 134 9.88 -8.57 10.27
C ALA A 134 10.85 -7.51 10.83
N TYR A 135 11.81 -7.03 10.02
CA TYR A 135 12.66 -5.90 10.40
C TYR A 135 11.79 -4.66 10.71
N GLY A 136 10.88 -4.31 9.80
CA GLY A 136 9.97 -3.19 9.98
C GLY A 136 9.15 -3.29 11.27
N LYS A 137 8.74 -4.49 11.69
CA LYS A 137 8.08 -4.72 12.98
C LYS A 137 8.99 -4.43 14.17
N LEU A 138 10.27 -4.84 14.11
CA LEU A 138 11.25 -4.50 15.14
C LEU A 138 11.44 -2.99 15.29
N TYR A 139 11.32 -2.22 14.20
CA TYR A 139 11.26 -0.75 14.26
C TYR A 139 10.00 -0.27 14.99
N THR A 140 8.80 -0.73 14.59
CA THR A 140 7.54 -0.32 15.21
C THR A 140 7.50 -0.60 16.72
N ASP A 141 8.12 -1.71 17.14
CA ASP A 141 8.22 -2.08 18.57
C ASP A 141 9.35 -1.39 19.33
N GLY A 142 10.05 -0.44 18.68
CA GLY A 142 11.09 0.38 19.31
C GLY A 142 12.41 -0.35 19.55
N ARG A 143 12.64 -1.51 18.93
CA ARG A 143 13.94 -2.22 19.00
C ARG A 143 14.96 -1.64 18.02
N VAL A 144 14.50 -0.92 17.01
CA VAL A 144 15.31 -0.15 16.07
C VAL A 144 14.81 1.29 16.04
N SER A 145 15.71 2.28 16.11
CA SER A 145 15.34 3.69 15.99
C SER A 145 14.82 4.01 14.58
N LYS A 146 13.89 4.97 14.47
CA LYS A 146 13.37 5.47 13.20
C LYS A 146 14.47 5.90 12.24
N GLU A 147 15.48 6.62 12.74
CA GLU A 147 16.59 7.13 11.94
C GLU A 147 17.39 5.98 11.32
N ALA A 148 17.74 4.97 12.11
CA ALA A 148 18.46 3.80 11.62
C ALA A 148 17.64 3.03 10.56
N PHE A 149 16.35 2.84 10.79
CA PHE A 149 15.49 2.13 9.84
C PHE A 149 15.32 2.88 8.52
N ILE A 150 15.06 4.20 8.56
CA ILE A 150 14.99 5.05 7.36
C ILE A 150 16.31 5.02 6.57
N GLN A 151 17.45 5.12 7.26
CA GLN A 151 18.76 5.08 6.59
C GLN A 151 19.02 3.71 5.93
N TYR A 152 18.56 2.63 6.57
CA TYR A 152 18.64 1.30 6.00
C TYR A 152 17.77 1.15 4.75
N LEU A 153 16.51 1.63 4.77
CA LEU A 153 15.66 1.63 3.57
C LEU A 153 16.28 2.45 2.44
N ARG A 154 16.83 3.64 2.72
CA ARG A 154 17.56 4.45 1.72
C ARG A 154 18.77 3.72 1.14
N LYS A 155 19.52 3.00 1.98
CA LYS A 155 20.63 2.16 1.53
C LYS A 155 20.13 1.14 0.50
N LEU A 156 19.09 0.39 0.83
CA LEU A 156 18.51 -0.63 -0.08
C LEU A 156 18.03 -0.02 -1.40
N LEU A 157 17.35 1.13 -1.34
CA LEU A 157 16.93 1.88 -2.53
C LEU A 157 18.12 2.36 -3.36
N ALA A 158 19.29 2.60 -2.80
CA ALA A 158 20.47 3.04 -3.56
C ALA A 158 21.29 1.89 -4.17
N THR A 159 21.27 0.68 -3.59
CA THR A 159 22.24 -0.39 -3.93
C THR A 159 21.77 -1.43 -4.95
N GLU A 160 20.48 -1.55 -5.23
CA GLU A 160 19.96 -2.63 -6.08
C GLU A 160 19.94 -2.22 -7.57
N PRO A 161 20.52 -3.03 -8.48
CA PRO A 161 20.57 -2.74 -9.91
C PRO A 161 19.21 -2.90 -10.59
N ASP A 162 19.00 -2.04 -11.57
CA ASP A 162 17.87 -1.85 -12.50
C ASP A 162 17.45 -3.15 -13.24
N ASN A 163 16.91 -4.14 -12.51
CA ASN A 163 16.32 -5.35 -13.07
C ASN A 163 14.86 -5.46 -12.61
N SER A 164 13.95 -5.08 -13.50
CA SER A 164 12.52 -4.87 -13.23
C SER A 164 11.77 -6.09 -12.68
N GLU A 165 12.27 -7.33 -12.88
CA GLU A 165 11.55 -8.53 -12.45
C GLU A 165 11.76 -8.90 -10.97
N ASN A 166 12.85 -8.45 -10.32
CA ASN A 166 13.21 -8.84 -8.94
C ASN A 166 13.59 -7.66 -8.04
N ASP A 167 13.06 -6.47 -8.34
CA ASP A 167 13.40 -5.27 -7.59
C ASP A 167 12.65 -5.18 -6.25
N ILE A 168 13.40 -5.10 -5.15
CA ILE A 168 12.85 -4.97 -3.80
C ILE A 168 12.21 -3.59 -3.54
N ALA A 169 12.38 -2.62 -4.44
CA ALA A 169 11.78 -1.30 -4.34
C ALA A 169 10.25 -1.34 -4.13
N ILE A 170 9.55 -2.28 -4.77
CA ILE A 170 8.10 -2.45 -4.62
C ILE A 170 7.74 -2.86 -3.18
N LEU A 171 8.52 -3.76 -2.58
CA LEU A 171 8.31 -4.22 -1.21
C LEU A 171 8.65 -3.12 -0.19
N ILE A 172 9.72 -2.34 -0.46
CA ILE A 172 10.07 -1.16 0.33
C ILE A 172 8.94 -0.14 0.31
N GLN A 173 8.30 0.09 -0.84
CA GLN A 173 7.14 0.98 -0.95
C GLN A 173 5.97 0.51 -0.08
N GLY A 174 5.65 -0.79 -0.07
CA GLY A 174 4.64 -1.36 0.84
C GLY A 174 4.95 -1.05 2.31
N ILE A 175 6.20 -1.26 2.72
CA ILE A 175 6.66 -0.97 4.08
C ILE A 175 6.54 0.51 4.44
N ILE A 176 6.88 1.41 3.51
CA ILE A 176 6.72 2.86 3.68
C ILE A 176 5.24 3.24 3.90
N ILE A 177 4.33 2.63 3.14
CA ILE A 177 2.88 2.81 3.26
C ILE A 177 2.38 2.32 4.62
N ASP A 178 2.68 1.08 4.97
CA ASP A 178 2.16 0.42 6.17
C ASP A 178 2.63 1.12 7.44
N ARG A 179 3.88 1.60 7.44
CA ARG A 179 4.49 2.26 8.60
C ARG A 179 4.44 3.78 8.54
N LYS A 180 3.73 4.33 7.55
CA LYS A 180 3.49 5.77 7.36
C LYS A 180 4.79 6.59 7.41
N LEU A 181 5.84 6.13 6.72
CA LEU A 181 7.17 6.76 6.69
C LEU A 181 7.22 7.94 5.70
N PHE A 182 6.54 9.04 6.06
CA PHE A 182 6.44 10.23 5.20
C PHE A 182 7.79 10.86 4.79
N GLU A 183 8.87 10.62 5.56
CA GLU A 183 10.22 11.09 5.23
C GLU A 183 10.82 10.47 3.97
N LEU A 184 10.23 9.40 3.45
CA LEU A 184 10.69 8.67 2.26
C LEU A 184 9.85 8.97 1.02
N ILE A 185 8.92 9.93 1.07
CA ILE A 185 8.04 10.26 -0.06
C ILE A 185 8.84 10.68 -1.31
N ASP A 186 9.80 11.60 -1.15
CA ASP A 186 10.61 12.05 -2.30
C ASP A 186 11.58 10.96 -2.79
N ASP A 187 12.06 10.10 -1.88
CA ASP A 187 12.86 8.92 -2.24
C ASP A 187 12.03 7.98 -3.15
N VAL A 188 10.75 7.73 -2.83
CA VAL A 188 9.85 6.93 -3.67
C VAL A 188 9.50 7.63 -4.98
N GLN A 189 9.25 8.95 -4.96
CA GLN A 189 8.97 9.70 -6.18
C GLN A 189 10.11 9.58 -7.20
N ALA A 190 11.36 9.65 -6.73
CA ALA A 190 12.54 9.47 -7.59
C ALA A 190 12.59 8.08 -8.26
N LEU A 191 12.04 7.04 -7.64
CA LEU A 191 11.96 5.69 -8.24
C LEU A 191 10.94 5.65 -9.38
N TYR A 192 9.80 6.34 -9.22
CA TYR A 192 8.81 6.49 -10.30
C TYR A 192 9.38 7.28 -11.48
N ASP A 193 10.16 8.35 -11.22
CA ASP A 193 10.75 9.19 -12.28
C ASP A 193 11.70 8.40 -13.20
N VAL A 194 12.40 7.41 -12.65
CA VAL A 194 13.33 6.56 -13.41
C VAL A 194 12.69 5.26 -13.89
N GLY A 195 11.38 5.06 -13.65
CA GLY A 195 10.63 3.89 -14.10
C GLY A 195 11.00 2.58 -13.38
N ARG A 196 11.51 2.67 -12.15
CA ARG A 196 11.96 1.51 -11.36
C ARG A 196 10.82 0.81 -10.59
N ILE A 197 9.67 1.46 -10.45
CA ILE A 197 8.48 0.86 -9.83
C ILE A 197 7.56 0.33 -10.93
N ASP A 198 7.17 -0.94 -10.84
CA ASP A 198 6.10 -1.49 -11.68
C ASP A 198 4.74 -0.94 -11.21
N GLU A 199 4.15 -0.09 -12.06
CA GLU A 199 2.86 0.57 -11.84
C GLU A 199 1.68 -0.42 -11.71
N ASN A 200 1.85 -1.71 -12.04
CA ASN A 200 0.80 -2.71 -11.87
C ASN A 200 0.55 -3.09 -10.40
N PHE A 201 1.52 -2.87 -9.51
CA PHE A 201 1.39 -3.23 -8.09
C PHE A 201 0.62 -2.16 -7.31
N PHE A 202 1.09 -0.91 -7.36
CA PHE A 202 0.53 0.19 -6.57
C PHE A 202 -0.09 1.31 -7.41
N GLY A 203 -0.13 1.18 -8.73
CA GLY A 203 -0.50 2.29 -9.61
C GLY A 203 0.62 3.31 -9.78
N LEU A 204 0.24 4.49 -10.25
CA LEU A 204 1.12 5.64 -10.41
C LEU A 204 1.46 6.26 -9.04
N TYR A 205 2.41 7.20 -9.04
CA TYR A 205 2.85 7.89 -7.81
C TYR A 205 1.71 8.56 -7.02
N ASP A 206 0.69 9.09 -7.70
CA ASP A 206 -0.49 9.65 -7.03
C ASP A 206 -1.25 8.59 -6.20
N SER A 207 -1.30 7.35 -6.67
CA SER A 207 -1.91 6.22 -5.97
C SER A 207 -1.09 5.82 -4.74
N PHE A 208 0.24 5.89 -4.82
CA PHE A 208 1.11 5.76 -3.64
C PHE A 208 0.77 6.81 -2.56
N ILE A 209 0.57 8.07 -2.95
CA ILE A 209 0.18 9.12 -2.00
C ILE A 209 -1.22 8.86 -1.43
N ASP A 210 -2.18 8.39 -2.22
CA ASP A 210 -3.49 7.96 -1.71
C ASP A 210 -3.33 6.92 -0.58
N TYR A 211 -2.50 5.88 -0.78
CA TYR A 211 -2.23 4.85 0.21
C TYR A 211 -1.51 5.37 1.47
N MET A 212 -0.62 6.36 1.34
CA MET A 212 0.05 6.98 2.49
C MET A 212 -0.94 7.62 3.47
N TYR A 213 -2.10 8.07 3.00
CA TYR A 213 -3.15 8.65 3.83
C TYR A 213 -4.36 7.74 4.05
N ASP A 214 -4.34 6.51 3.52
CA ASP A 214 -5.36 5.50 3.80
C ASP A 214 -5.05 4.76 5.11
N TYR A 215 -5.97 4.86 6.06
CA TYR A 215 -5.93 4.18 7.37
C TYR A 215 -7.07 3.15 7.51
N SER A 216 -7.82 2.88 6.43
CA SER A 216 -8.97 1.99 6.48
C SER A 216 -8.59 0.53 6.72
N ASN A 217 -7.35 0.16 6.40
CA ASN A 217 -6.81 -1.20 6.53
C ASN A 217 -5.55 -1.27 7.40
N ASP A 218 -5.47 -0.45 8.45
CA ASP A 218 -4.32 -0.39 9.38
C ASP A 218 -4.31 -1.57 10.37
N GLN A 219 -4.29 -2.80 9.83
CA GLN A 219 -4.12 -4.01 10.63
C GLN A 219 -2.64 -4.37 10.69
N GLU A 220 -2.14 -4.64 11.89
CA GLU A 220 -0.79 -5.14 12.11
C GLU A 220 -0.61 -6.48 11.37
N GLN A 221 0.27 -6.49 10.37
CA GLN A 221 0.53 -7.66 9.52
C GLN A 221 1.56 -8.63 10.13
N VAL A 222 2.41 -8.15 11.04
CA VAL A 222 3.48 -8.95 11.63
C VAL A 222 3.30 -8.99 13.14
N TYR A 223 3.20 -10.18 13.70
CA TYR A 223 2.93 -10.36 15.12
C TYR A 223 3.63 -11.57 15.70
N PHE A 224 3.52 -11.68 17.02
CA PHE A 224 3.94 -12.85 17.76
C PHE A 224 2.93 -13.97 17.55
N ILE A 225 3.37 -15.10 16.99
CA ILE A 225 2.52 -16.28 16.85
C ILE A 225 2.35 -16.89 18.23
N ASP A 226 1.26 -16.61 18.94
CA ASP A 226 1.04 -17.09 20.32
C ASP A 226 0.30 -18.44 20.37
N ASN A 227 -0.50 -18.75 19.35
CA ASN A 227 -1.26 -19.99 19.27
C ASN A 227 -1.30 -20.53 17.83
N ILE A 228 -0.41 -21.48 17.54
CA ILE A 228 -0.35 -22.22 16.27
C ILE A 228 -1.71 -22.79 15.91
N VAL A 229 -2.48 -23.31 16.87
CA VAL A 229 -3.74 -23.97 16.55
C VAL A 229 -4.75 -22.98 15.95
N ASP A 230 -4.80 -21.76 16.45
CA ASP A 230 -5.69 -20.74 15.90
C ASP A 230 -5.15 -20.19 14.57
N GLU A 231 -3.81 -20.03 14.50
CA GLU A 231 -3.08 -19.55 13.32
C GLU A 231 -3.32 -20.45 12.10
N ILE A 232 -2.92 -21.71 12.22
CA ILE A 232 -2.87 -22.60 11.07
C ILE A 232 -4.18 -23.32 10.82
N TYR A 233 -5.11 -23.34 11.78
CA TYR A 233 -6.40 -23.96 11.52
C TYR A 233 -7.06 -23.32 10.32
N GLN A 234 -7.00 -21.99 10.13
CA GLN A 234 -7.67 -21.28 9.03
C GLN A 234 -7.14 -21.61 7.62
N TRP A 235 -6.00 -22.29 7.51
CA TRP A 235 -5.43 -22.65 6.23
C TRP A 235 -6.37 -23.54 5.41
N ALA A 236 -6.44 -23.26 4.10
CA ALA A 236 -7.40 -23.89 3.19
C ALA A 236 -7.20 -25.41 3.03
N MET A 237 -6.02 -25.92 3.38
CA MET A 237 -5.67 -27.34 3.26
C MET A 237 -6.33 -28.24 4.31
N PHE A 238 -6.86 -27.69 5.42
CA PHE A 238 -7.52 -28.49 6.45
C PHE A 238 -9.04 -28.56 6.25
N GLU A 239 -9.60 -29.75 6.44
CA GLU A 239 -11.04 -29.97 6.39
C GLU A 239 -11.75 -29.11 7.44
N LYS A 240 -12.81 -28.42 6.99
CA LYS A 240 -13.68 -27.61 7.83
C LYS A 240 -14.96 -28.36 8.13
N THR A 241 -15.53 -28.09 9.30
CA THR A 241 -16.88 -28.60 9.57
C THR A 241 -17.87 -27.93 8.62
N LYS A 242 -18.91 -28.65 8.19
CA LYS A 242 -19.98 -28.08 7.34
C LYS A 242 -20.62 -26.82 7.90
N GLU A 243 -20.67 -26.70 9.23
CA GLU A 243 -21.19 -25.51 9.90
C GLU A 243 -20.29 -24.28 9.68
N GLU A 244 -18.97 -24.47 9.72
CA GLU A 244 -17.98 -23.43 9.44
C GLU A 244 -17.97 -23.04 7.97
N GLU A 245 -18.06 -24.00 7.05
CA GLU A 245 -18.19 -23.72 5.60
C GLU A 245 -19.41 -22.85 5.31
N ILE A 246 -20.58 -23.19 5.87
CA ILE A 246 -21.81 -22.40 5.73
C ILE A 246 -21.66 -21.00 6.32
N LYS A 247 -20.91 -20.86 7.43
CA LYS A 247 -20.67 -19.57 8.07
C LYS A 247 -19.75 -18.69 7.20
N ASN A 248 -18.70 -19.27 6.64
CA ASN A 248 -17.76 -18.58 5.75
C ASN A 248 -18.46 -18.13 4.47
N GLU A 249 -19.24 -19.00 3.83
CA GLU A 249 -20.02 -18.66 2.63
C GLU A 249 -20.98 -17.50 2.89
N LYS A 250 -21.70 -17.51 4.02
CA LYS A 250 -22.58 -16.39 4.41
C LYS A 250 -21.81 -15.09 4.65
N HIS A 251 -20.57 -15.17 5.14
CA HIS A 251 -19.72 -14.01 5.34
C HIS A 251 -19.28 -13.40 3.99
N PHE A 252 -18.78 -14.23 3.07
CA PHE A 252 -18.41 -13.82 1.71
C PHE A 252 -19.60 -13.26 0.94
N GLN A 253 -20.78 -13.89 1.04
CA GLN A 253 -22.00 -13.40 0.41
C GLN A 253 -22.38 -11.99 0.91
N LYS A 254 -22.29 -11.74 2.23
CA LYS A 254 -22.53 -10.41 2.79
C LYS A 254 -21.50 -9.37 2.33
N ALA A 255 -20.23 -9.75 2.22
CA ALA A 255 -19.18 -8.86 1.73
C ALA A 255 -19.44 -8.46 0.26
N ARG A 256 -19.82 -9.44 -0.58
CA ARG A 256 -20.22 -9.20 -1.98
C ARG A 256 -21.43 -8.29 -2.08
N GLU A 257 -22.49 -8.55 -1.31
CA GLU A 257 -23.70 -7.71 -1.28
C GLU A 257 -23.37 -6.27 -0.85
N LYS A 258 -22.46 -6.09 0.11
CA LYS A 258 -22.00 -4.76 0.55
C LYS A 258 -21.27 -4.02 -0.58
N LEU A 259 -20.33 -4.69 -1.26
CA LEU A 259 -19.60 -4.13 -2.40
C LEU A 259 -20.53 -3.77 -3.57
N GLU A 260 -21.53 -4.61 -3.86
CA GLU A 260 -22.55 -4.33 -4.88
C GLU A 260 -23.41 -3.12 -4.50
N GLN A 261 -23.82 -3.00 -3.23
CA GLN A 261 -24.59 -1.85 -2.74
C GLN A 261 -23.78 -0.55 -2.77
N GLU A 262 -22.48 -0.60 -2.47
CA GLU A 262 -21.58 0.55 -2.54
C GLU A 262 -21.35 1.01 -3.99
N ASN A 263 -21.34 0.09 -4.95
CA ASN A 263 -21.21 0.41 -6.38
C ASN A 263 -22.53 0.91 -7.01
N GLN A 264 -23.69 0.44 -6.52
CA GLN A 264 -25.01 0.87 -7.01
C GLN A 264 -25.50 2.19 -6.39
N ASN A 265 -25.00 2.55 -5.21
CA ASN A 265 -25.30 3.82 -4.55
C ASN A 265 -24.39 4.94 -5.08
N VAL A 266 -24.45 5.26 -6.37
CA VAL A 266 -24.19 6.64 -6.78
C VAL A 266 -25.33 7.46 -6.15
N PRO A 267 -25.05 8.37 -5.20
CA PRO A 267 -26.12 9.12 -4.54
C PRO A 267 -26.93 9.83 -5.62
N LYS A 268 -28.25 9.59 -5.68
CA LYS A 268 -29.15 10.51 -6.39
C LYS A 268 -28.91 11.88 -5.77
N ASP A 269 -28.39 12.83 -6.56
CA ASP A 269 -28.06 14.22 -6.19
C ASP A 269 -28.69 14.62 -4.86
N LYS A 270 -27.98 14.38 -3.75
CA LYS A 270 -28.46 14.83 -2.45
C LYS A 270 -28.29 16.34 -2.50
N LYS A 271 -29.39 17.06 -2.76
CA LYS A 271 -29.36 18.52 -2.91
C LYS A 271 -28.74 19.14 -1.66
N ILE A 272 -27.51 19.62 -1.81
CA ILE A 272 -26.75 20.26 -0.74
C ILE A 272 -27.54 21.47 -0.28
N GLY A 273 -27.79 21.54 1.03
CA GLY A 273 -28.51 22.63 1.64
C GLY A 273 -27.76 23.93 1.42
N ARG A 274 -28.45 25.00 1.00
CA ARG A 274 -27.84 26.33 0.74
C ARG A 274 -26.93 26.85 1.88
N ASN A 275 -27.14 26.41 3.12
CA ASN A 275 -26.38 26.83 4.28
C ASN A 275 -25.33 25.80 4.77
N GLU A 276 -25.26 24.61 4.18
CA GLU A 276 -24.30 23.57 4.54
C GLU A 276 -22.88 23.96 4.11
N PRO A 277 -21.83 23.41 4.74
CA PRO A 277 -20.45 23.56 4.27
C PRO A 277 -20.34 23.16 2.79
N CYS A 278 -19.60 23.95 2.01
CA CYS A 278 -19.41 23.64 0.60
C CYS A 278 -18.60 22.33 0.44
N PRO A 279 -19.06 21.37 -0.40
CA PRO A 279 -18.33 20.11 -0.66
C PRO A 279 -16.98 20.36 -1.36
N CYS A 280 -16.82 21.56 -1.93
CA CYS A 280 -15.57 22.06 -2.47
C CYS A 280 -14.47 22.31 -1.42
N GLY A 281 -14.75 22.13 -0.13
CA GLY A 281 -13.76 22.29 0.94
C GLY A 281 -13.48 23.74 1.37
N SER A 282 -14.11 24.75 0.75
CA SER A 282 -13.83 26.18 1.02
C SER A 282 -14.13 26.69 2.45
N GLY A 283 -14.66 25.86 3.35
CA GLY A 283 -15.17 26.26 4.68
C GLY A 283 -16.38 27.20 4.65
N LYS A 284 -16.80 27.69 3.47
CA LYS A 284 -17.94 28.61 3.30
C LYS A 284 -19.24 27.83 3.14
N LYS A 285 -20.36 28.47 3.51
CA LYS A 285 -21.71 27.97 3.21
C LYS A 285 -21.89 27.81 1.70
N TYR A 286 -22.55 26.74 1.23
CA TYR A 286 -22.78 26.43 -0.19
C TYR A 286 -23.30 27.64 -0.97
N LYS A 287 -24.25 28.41 -0.41
CA LYS A 287 -24.78 29.66 -1.00
C LYS A 287 -23.78 30.79 -1.24
N LYS A 288 -22.67 30.79 -0.52
CA LYS A 288 -21.60 31.80 -0.60
C LYS A 288 -20.40 31.30 -1.41
N CYS A 289 -20.39 30.04 -1.80
CA CYS A 289 -19.35 29.42 -2.63
C CYS A 289 -19.99 28.80 -3.87
N CYS A 290 -20.09 27.47 -3.93
CA CYS A 290 -20.44 26.76 -5.15
C CYS A 290 -21.88 26.94 -5.65
N LEU A 291 -22.84 27.40 -4.85
CA LEU A 291 -24.20 27.69 -5.34
C LEU A 291 -24.28 29.03 -6.13
N LYS A 292 -23.50 30.04 -5.73
CA LYS A 292 -23.36 31.26 -6.54
C LYS A 292 -22.58 30.94 -7.81
N LYS A 293 -21.60 30.04 -7.68
CA LYS A 293 -20.90 29.48 -8.82
C LYS A 293 -21.73 28.46 -9.61
N GLU A 294 -22.82 27.85 -9.13
CA GLU A 294 -23.67 26.91 -9.90
C GLU A 294 -24.28 27.58 -11.15
N ASN A 295 -24.56 28.88 -11.06
CA ASN A 295 -24.96 29.69 -12.21
C ASN A 295 -23.78 30.10 -13.11
N ILE A 296 -22.54 29.98 -12.64
CA ILE A 296 -21.27 30.19 -13.37
C ILE A 296 -20.73 28.85 -13.93
N TYR A 297 -21.02 27.71 -13.28
CA TYR A 297 -20.72 26.34 -13.72
C TYR A 297 -21.70 25.86 -14.79
N LYS A 298 -22.81 26.57 -14.99
CA LYS A 298 -23.59 26.48 -16.23
C LYS A 298 -22.87 27.16 -17.42
N GLU A 299 -21.82 27.93 -17.17
CA GLU A 299 -20.96 28.57 -18.17
C GLU A 299 -19.53 27.96 -18.22
N LYS A 300 -19.07 27.24 -17.18
CA LYS A 300 -17.81 26.47 -17.16
C LYS A 300 -18.05 24.99 -17.46
N GLN A 301 -17.20 24.39 -18.29
CA GLN A 301 -17.35 23.04 -18.86
C GLN A 301 -17.09 21.86 -17.88
N GLN A 302 -17.24 22.07 -16.58
CA GLN A 302 -16.94 21.06 -15.54
C GLN A 302 -18.09 20.05 -15.34
N GLU A 303 -17.76 18.89 -14.80
CA GLU A 303 -18.73 17.83 -14.49
C GLU A 303 -19.61 18.21 -13.29
N PRO A 304 -20.83 17.66 -13.18
CA PRO A 304 -21.68 17.83 -12.00
C PRO A 304 -20.98 17.41 -10.70
N ILE A 305 -21.37 18.02 -9.57
CA ILE A 305 -20.75 17.76 -8.26
C ILE A 305 -20.73 16.27 -7.90
N ALA A 306 -21.82 15.54 -8.15
CA ALA A 306 -21.89 14.09 -7.86
C ALA A 306 -20.83 13.28 -8.63
N VAL A 307 -20.47 13.70 -9.85
CA VAL A 307 -19.40 13.07 -10.64
C VAL A 307 -18.04 13.41 -10.06
N GLN A 308 -17.82 14.65 -9.63
CA GLN A 308 -16.59 15.05 -8.94
C GLN A 308 -16.39 14.27 -7.63
N GLU A 309 -17.45 14.12 -6.82
CA GLU A 309 -17.42 13.34 -5.59
C GLU A 309 -17.10 11.86 -5.84
N ARG A 310 -17.58 11.28 -6.96
CA ARG A 310 -17.20 9.93 -7.38
C ARG A 310 -15.69 9.82 -7.65
N TRP A 311 -15.12 10.76 -8.39
CA TRP A 311 -13.68 10.75 -8.70
C TRP A 311 -12.81 11.04 -7.49
N LEU A 312 -13.30 11.83 -6.54
CA LEU A 312 -12.61 12.13 -5.29
C LEU A 312 -12.85 11.07 -4.19
N LYS A 313 -13.52 9.95 -4.47
CA LYS A 313 -13.80 8.92 -3.47
C LYS A 313 -12.52 8.34 -2.83
N LYS A 314 -11.44 8.25 -3.63
CA LYS A 314 -10.12 7.77 -3.18
C LYS A 314 -9.19 8.88 -2.67
N TYR A 315 -9.55 10.14 -2.91
CA TYR A 315 -8.73 11.27 -2.49
C TYR A 315 -8.56 11.26 -0.95
N PRO A 316 -7.37 11.55 -0.42
CA PRO A 316 -7.11 11.51 1.02
C PRO A 316 -8.10 12.31 1.87
N ILE A 317 -8.45 11.77 3.03
CA ILE A 317 -9.36 12.44 3.96
C ILE A 317 -8.72 13.73 4.49
N ILE A 318 -9.46 14.84 4.36
CA ILE A 318 -8.96 16.19 4.69
C ILE A 318 -8.93 16.42 6.20
N GLU A 319 -10.07 16.23 6.87
CA GLU A 319 -10.24 16.32 8.32
C GLU A 319 -10.54 14.89 8.80
N GLY A 320 -9.63 14.31 9.59
CA GLY A 320 -9.64 12.87 9.94
C GLY A 320 -10.87 12.38 10.69
N ASP A 321 -10.93 11.06 10.90
CA ASP A 321 -11.99 10.31 11.59
C ASP A 321 -12.07 10.57 13.12
N GLY A 322 -11.23 11.46 13.64
CA GLY A 322 -11.16 11.82 15.05
C GLY A 322 -10.12 11.05 15.86
N LYS A 323 -9.39 10.10 15.25
CA LYS A 323 -8.22 9.46 15.88
C LYS A 323 -7.03 10.43 15.87
N GLU A 324 -6.32 10.50 17.00
CA GLU A 324 -5.20 11.46 17.18
C GLU A 324 -3.92 11.01 16.47
N GLU A 325 -3.76 9.70 16.27
CA GLU A 325 -2.59 9.07 15.66
C GLU A 325 -2.51 9.18 14.13
N ASN A 326 -3.65 9.40 13.45
CA ASN A 326 -3.71 9.48 12.00
C ASN A 326 -3.24 10.86 11.49
N VAL A 327 -2.21 10.88 10.64
CA VAL A 327 -1.76 12.10 9.97
C VAL A 327 -2.77 12.53 8.92
N ARG A 328 -3.29 13.75 9.05
CA ARG A 328 -4.30 14.31 8.13
C ARG A 328 -3.64 15.25 7.12
N LEU A 329 -4.29 15.44 5.96
CA LEU A 329 -3.82 16.46 5.02
C LEU A 329 -3.82 17.86 5.66
N SER A 330 -4.85 18.18 6.46
CA SER A 330 -4.96 19.47 7.15
C SER A 330 -3.85 19.75 8.15
N ASP A 331 -3.14 18.71 8.62
CA ASP A 331 -2.05 18.86 9.59
C ASP A 331 -0.75 19.29 8.89
N LYS A 332 -0.63 19.02 7.59
CA LYS A 332 0.55 19.29 6.78
C LYS A 332 0.38 20.43 5.78
N PHE A 333 -0.84 20.60 5.26
CA PHE A 333 -1.11 21.50 4.14
C PHE A 333 -2.25 22.45 4.46
N ASP A 334 -2.12 23.69 3.98
CA ASP A 334 -3.19 24.67 4.10
C ASP A 334 -4.37 24.33 3.17
N GLN A 335 -5.52 24.94 3.45
CA GLN A 335 -6.75 24.69 2.70
C GLN A 335 -6.65 25.07 1.22
N GLU A 336 -5.80 26.04 0.87
CA GLU A 336 -5.64 26.51 -0.51
C GLU A 336 -4.81 25.50 -1.32
N ALA A 337 -3.74 24.96 -0.75
CA ALA A 337 -2.94 23.88 -1.33
C ALA A 337 -3.77 22.61 -1.56
N ILE A 338 -4.54 22.18 -0.55
CA ILE A 338 -5.46 21.03 -0.67
C ILE A 338 -6.51 21.28 -1.77
N GLN A 339 -6.99 22.52 -1.91
CA GLN A 339 -7.96 22.85 -2.95
C GLN A 339 -7.34 22.76 -4.36
N ILE A 340 -6.13 23.29 -4.53
CA ILE A 340 -5.38 23.21 -5.80
C ILE A 340 -5.17 21.75 -6.16
N ASP A 341 -4.66 20.95 -5.23
CA ASP A 341 -4.35 19.55 -5.48
C ASP A 341 -5.60 18.71 -5.81
N ARG A 342 -6.76 18.94 -5.15
CA ARG A 342 -8.02 18.29 -5.54
C ARG A 342 -8.45 18.60 -6.97
N LEU A 343 -8.21 19.82 -7.46
CA LEU A 343 -8.52 20.19 -8.85
C LEU A 343 -7.59 19.46 -9.82
N VAL A 344 -6.31 19.38 -9.49
CA VAL A 344 -5.32 18.61 -10.28
C VAL A 344 -5.67 17.13 -10.27
N TYR A 345 -6.02 16.56 -9.12
CA TYR A 345 -6.46 15.17 -8.97
C TYR A 345 -7.70 14.86 -9.82
N LEU A 346 -8.71 15.74 -9.83
CA LEU A 346 -9.88 15.58 -10.70
C LEU A 346 -9.51 15.56 -12.19
N ALA A 347 -8.43 16.24 -12.58
CA ALA A 347 -7.98 16.28 -13.97
C ALA A 347 -7.10 15.09 -14.36
N LEU A 348 -6.18 14.68 -13.47
CA LEU A 348 -5.07 13.79 -13.81
C LEU A 348 -5.19 12.37 -13.24
N HIS A 349 -5.88 12.19 -12.10
CA HIS A 349 -5.97 10.86 -11.47
C HIS A 349 -6.68 9.85 -12.37
N ARG A 350 -6.23 8.59 -12.32
CA ARG A 350 -6.76 7.52 -13.18
C ARG A 350 -8.22 7.21 -12.84
N ARG A 351 -9.12 7.54 -13.77
CA ARG A 351 -10.57 7.32 -13.62
C ARG A 351 -10.94 5.88 -13.98
N THR A 352 -11.25 5.06 -12.97
CA THR A 352 -11.72 3.68 -13.16
C THR A 352 -13.23 3.64 -13.37
N ARG A 353 -13.72 2.99 -14.45
CA ARG A 353 -15.15 2.93 -14.82
C ARG A 353 -15.56 1.50 -15.21
N PRO A 354 -16.83 1.12 -15.00
CA PRO A 354 -17.38 -0.10 -15.60
C PRO A 354 -17.24 -0.07 -17.12
N MET A 355 -16.93 -1.20 -17.75
CA MET A 355 -16.74 -1.29 -19.20
C MET A 355 -17.97 -0.85 -20.02
N GLU A 356 -19.17 -0.94 -19.42
CA GLU A 356 -20.45 -0.63 -20.05
C GLU A 356 -20.81 0.86 -20.04
N GLU A 357 -20.07 1.69 -19.30
CA GLU A 357 -20.35 3.13 -19.18
C GLU A 357 -19.87 3.88 -20.45
N PRO A 358 -20.76 4.57 -21.20
CA PRO A 358 -20.37 5.27 -22.41
C PRO A 358 -19.44 6.45 -22.09
N ILE A 359 -18.31 6.54 -22.80
CA ILE A 359 -17.32 7.60 -22.61
C ILE A 359 -17.51 8.70 -23.67
N ASN A 360 -17.73 9.93 -23.23
CA ASN A 360 -17.64 11.11 -24.09
C ASN A 360 -16.28 11.78 -23.88
N TYR A 361 -15.28 11.33 -24.64
CA TYR A 361 -13.90 11.78 -24.52
C TYR A 361 -13.74 13.30 -24.66
N SER A 362 -14.43 13.92 -25.63
CA SER A 362 -14.35 15.37 -25.82
C SER A 362 -14.85 16.14 -24.60
N LYS A 363 -16.04 15.79 -24.08
CA LYS A 363 -16.58 16.44 -22.88
C LYS A 363 -15.68 16.25 -21.67
N GLU A 364 -15.07 15.07 -21.55
CA GLU A 364 -14.15 14.76 -20.46
C GLU A 364 -12.85 15.56 -20.55
N GLU A 365 -12.22 15.65 -21.72
CA GLU A 365 -11.00 16.44 -21.91
C GLU A 365 -11.24 17.93 -21.64
N ILE A 366 -12.38 18.46 -22.06
CA ILE A 366 -12.77 19.84 -21.76
C ILE A 366 -12.96 20.03 -20.25
N ALA A 367 -13.58 19.07 -19.54
CA ALA A 367 -13.74 19.15 -18.09
C ALA A 367 -12.39 19.10 -17.36
N LYS A 368 -11.49 18.19 -17.76
CA LYS A 368 -10.12 18.08 -17.21
C LYS A 368 -9.33 19.36 -17.41
N ALA A 369 -9.33 19.93 -18.62
CA ALA A 369 -8.72 21.23 -18.89
C ALA A 369 -9.33 22.33 -18.01
N SER A 370 -10.65 22.34 -17.84
CA SER A 370 -11.31 23.32 -16.97
C SER A 370 -10.94 23.18 -15.49
N TYR A 371 -10.63 21.97 -14.99
CA TYR A 371 -10.12 21.79 -13.62
C TYR A 371 -8.69 22.32 -13.49
N LEU A 372 -7.81 22.02 -14.45
CA LEU A 372 -6.43 22.52 -14.46
C LEU A 372 -6.35 24.04 -14.58
N ILE A 373 -7.23 24.67 -15.37
CA ILE A 373 -7.30 26.14 -15.45
C ILE A 373 -7.66 26.74 -14.08
N ASP A 374 -8.67 26.19 -13.40
CA ASP A 374 -9.05 26.64 -12.06
C ASP A 374 -7.90 26.41 -11.05
N ALA A 375 -7.19 25.27 -11.16
CA ALA A 375 -6.02 24.99 -10.33
C ALA A 375 -4.90 26.00 -10.56
N PHE A 376 -4.61 26.32 -11.82
CA PHE A 376 -3.61 27.30 -12.24
C PHE A 376 -3.92 28.71 -11.74
N GLU A 377 -5.17 29.15 -11.80
CA GLU A 377 -5.58 30.46 -11.24
C GLU A 377 -5.30 30.55 -9.73
N HIS A 378 -5.63 29.49 -8.99
CA HIS A 378 -5.39 29.41 -7.55
C HIS A 378 -3.88 29.36 -7.23
N PHE A 379 -3.14 28.52 -7.94
CA PHE A 379 -1.69 28.37 -7.81
C PHE A 379 -0.95 29.69 -8.10
N LYS A 380 -1.29 30.38 -9.19
CA LYS A 380 -0.73 31.69 -9.54
C LYS A 380 -1.02 32.74 -8.46
N ALA A 381 -2.27 32.85 -8.03
CA ALA A 381 -2.67 33.81 -6.99
C ALA A 381 -1.96 33.53 -5.64
N LYS A 382 -1.80 32.26 -5.27
CA LYS A 382 -1.06 31.86 -4.07
C LYS A 382 0.43 32.20 -4.20
N SER A 383 1.05 31.87 -5.33
CA SER A 383 2.45 32.17 -5.61
C SER A 383 2.75 33.66 -5.55
N GLU A 384 1.89 34.51 -6.14
CA GLU A 384 2.00 35.97 -6.06
C GLU A 384 1.85 36.48 -4.62
N LYS A 385 0.88 35.95 -3.87
CA LYS A 385 0.60 36.34 -2.48
C LYS A 385 1.74 35.97 -1.54
N GLU A 386 2.39 34.83 -1.76
CA GLU A 386 3.48 34.30 -0.92
C GLU A 386 4.87 34.62 -1.49
N THR A 387 4.94 35.32 -2.63
CA THR A 387 6.18 35.73 -3.31
C THR A 387 7.05 34.56 -3.75
N ILE A 388 6.41 33.45 -4.13
CA ILE A 388 7.05 32.23 -4.62
C ILE A 388 7.47 32.45 -6.08
N GLN A 389 8.71 32.08 -6.43
CA GLN A 389 9.29 32.38 -7.75
C GLN A 389 9.69 31.14 -8.57
N SER A 390 9.69 29.94 -7.98
CA SER A 390 9.99 28.69 -8.68
C SER A 390 9.03 27.56 -8.36
N PHE A 391 8.95 26.58 -9.26
CA PHE A 391 8.14 25.37 -9.05
C PHE A 391 8.66 24.56 -7.85
N GLU A 392 9.99 24.45 -7.73
CA GLU A 392 10.61 23.78 -6.58
C GLU A 392 10.25 24.45 -5.24
N GLU A 393 10.27 25.79 -5.17
CA GLU A 393 9.93 26.53 -3.95
C GLU A 393 8.47 26.30 -3.55
N TYR A 394 7.55 26.27 -4.52
CA TYR A 394 6.16 25.92 -4.25
C TYR A 394 6.02 24.48 -3.75
N ASP A 395 6.68 23.54 -4.44
CA ASP A 395 6.53 22.11 -4.17
C ASP A 395 7.06 21.71 -2.80
N GLN A 396 8.10 22.37 -2.29
CA GLN A 396 8.63 22.14 -0.94
C GLN A 396 7.60 22.37 0.17
N SER A 397 6.59 23.22 -0.06
CA SER A 397 5.61 23.61 0.96
C SER A 397 4.20 23.11 0.67
N TYR A 398 3.83 22.94 -0.60
CA TYR A 398 2.43 22.81 -1.00
C TYR A 398 2.14 21.62 -1.93
N LYS A 399 3.15 20.87 -2.38
CA LYS A 399 2.96 19.65 -3.19
C LYS A 399 2.31 18.55 -2.35
N ILE A 400 1.27 17.91 -2.89
CA ILE A 400 0.66 16.71 -2.30
C ILE A 400 0.86 15.52 -3.24
N HIS A 401 0.13 15.45 -4.37
CA HIS A 401 0.23 14.32 -5.31
C HIS A 401 1.10 14.62 -6.53
N TYR A 402 1.03 15.84 -7.07
CA TYR A 402 1.62 16.19 -8.37
C TYR A 402 2.59 17.35 -8.24
N ARG A 403 3.76 17.26 -8.89
CA ARG A 403 4.69 18.40 -9.00
C ARG A 403 4.03 19.54 -9.73
N SER A 404 4.22 20.77 -9.24
CA SER A 404 3.57 21.95 -9.81
C SER A 404 3.93 22.17 -11.27
N LYS A 405 5.20 21.93 -11.62
CA LYS A 405 5.66 22.00 -13.01
C LYS A 405 4.92 21.01 -13.92
N ASP A 406 4.88 19.73 -13.53
CA ASP A 406 4.35 18.65 -14.37
C ASP A 406 2.87 18.87 -14.74
N TRP A 407 2.02 19.25 -13.77
CA TRP A 407 0.61 19.47 -14.07
C TRP A 407 0.33 20.80 -14.78
N VAL A 408 1.18 21.82 -14.61
CA VAL A 408 1.10 23.07 -15.39
C VAL A 408 1.52 22.84 -16.84
N GLU A 409 2.54 22.02 -17.09
CA GLU A 409 2.90 21.58 -18.45
C GLU A 409 1.80 20.73 -19.09
N GLU A 410 1.14 19.85 -18.32
CA GLU A 410 -0.01 19.10 -18.81
C GLU A 410 -1.21 20.00 -19.15
N LEU A 411 -1.44 21.07 -18.38
CA LEU A 411 -2.41 22.10 -18.74
C LEU A 411 -2.06 22.75 -20.08
N HIS A 412 -0.79 23.16 -20.26
CA HIS A 412 -0.33 23.76 -21.51
C HIS A 412 -0.57 22.84 -22.72
N LYS A 413 -0.22 21.54 -22.60
CA LYS A 413 -0.50 20.53 -23.63
C LYS A 413 -1.99 20.41 -23.93
N LYS A 414 -2.84 20.37 -22.90
CA LYS A 414 -4.29 20.28 -23.08
C LYS A 414 -4.89 21.50 -23.76
N LEU A 415 -4.41 22.71 -23.47
CA LEU A 415 -4.89 23.94 -24.13
C LEU A 415 -4.64 23.93 -25.65
N ALA A 416 -3.64 23.19 -26.12
CA ALA A 416 -3.32 23.03 -27.53
C ALA A 416 -4.14 21.93 -28.25
N SER A 417 -4.94 21.13 -27.53
CA SER A 417 -5.72 20.05 -28.17
C SER A 417 -6.91 20.59 -28.97
N GLU A 418 -7.32 19.86 -30.02
CA GLU A 418 -8.41 20.28 -30.92
C GLU A 418 -9.73 20.53 -30.17
N GLU A 419 -10.03 19.69 -29.18
CA GLU A 419 -11.26 19.78 -28.39
C GLU A 419 -11.29 21.00 -27.45
N VAL A 420 -10.13 21.37 -26.91
CA VAL A 420 -10.02 22.37 -25.83
C VAL A 420 -9.71 23.76 -26.37
N ILE A 421 -8.89 23.87 -27.42
CA ILE A 421 -8.43 25.16 -27.98
C ILE A 421 -9.58 26.06 -28.43
N SER A 422 -10.67 25.46 -28.93
CA SER A 422 -11.86 26.22 -29.39
C SER A 422 -12.60 26.92 -28.25
N ILE A 423 -12.39 26.48 -27.00
CA ILE A 423 -13.09 26.98 -25.82
C ILE A 423 -12.16 27.81 -24.93
N PHE A 424 -10.92 27.37 -24.74
CA PHE A 424 -9.97 27.95 -23.77
C PHE A 424 -8.65 28.41 -24.38
N GLY A 425 -8.55 28.47 -25.72
CA GLY A 425 -7.30 28.79 -26.40
C GLY A 425 -6.71 30.15 -26.05
N ASP A 426 -7.53 31.10 -25.57
CA ASP A 426 -7.10 32.41 -25.07
C ASP A 426 -6.25 32.34 -23.79
N ARG A 427 -6.31 31.22 -23.06
CA ARG A 427 -5.49 30.98 -21.86
C ARG A 427 -4.08 30.50 -22.17
N THR A 428 -3.80 30.06 -23.40
CA THR A 428 -2.52 29.45 -23.79
C THR A 428 -1.36 30.42 -23.56
N GLU A 429 -1.48 31.66 -24.05
CA GLU A 429 -0.44 32.69 -23.92
C GLU A 429 -0.17 33.05 -22.45
N GLU A 430 -1.22 33.03 -21.61
CA GLU A 430 -1.08 33.30 -20.16
C GLU A 430 -0.25 32.21 -19.48
N VAL A 431 -0.55 30.94 -19.74
CA VAL A 431 0.15 29.79 -19.16
C VAL A 431 1.60 29.75 -19.66
N GLU A 432 1.83 29.96 -20.96
CA GLU A 432 3.18 30.03 -21.55
C GLU A 432 4.03 31.15 -20.94
N ALA A 433 3.43 32.33 -20.77
CA ALA A 433 4.12 33.48 -20.16
C ALA A 433 4.47 33.19 -18.70
N PHE A 434 3.58 32.50 -17.96
CA PHE A 434 3.85 32.11 -16.58
C PHE A 434 4.99 31.09 -16.51
N ILE A 435 4.93 30.00 -17.27
CA ILE A 435 5.98 28.97 -17.31
C ILE A 435 7.34 29.59 -17.65
N SER A 436 7.38 30.55 -18.58
CA SER A 436 8.63 31.21 -18.98
C SER A 436 9.22 32.14 -17.90
N GLN A 437 8.40 32.61 -16.95
CA GLN A 437 8.81 33.53 -15.88
C GLN A 437 9.07 32.82 -14.56
N PHE A 438 8.39 31.71 -14.32
CA PHE A 438 8.53 30.90 -13.13
C PHE A 438 9.78 30.03 -13.26
N VAL A 439 10.74 30.21 -12.35
CA VAL A 439 12.03 29.53 -12.43
C VAL A 439 11.83 28.03 -12.16
N ASP A 440 12.69 27.21 -12.76
CA ASP A 440 12.75 25.77 -12.47
C ASP A 440 13.14 25.51 -11.02
#